data_AF-A0A9E5V4M0-F1
#
_entry.id   AF-A0A9E5V4M0-F1
#
_cell.length_a   1.000
_cell.length_b   1.000
_cell.length_c   1.000
_cell.angle_alpha   90.00
_cell.angle_beta   90.00
_cell.angle_gamma   90.00
#
_symmetry.space_group_name_H-M   'P 1'
#
loop_
_entity.id
_entity.type
_entity.pdbx_description
1 polymer ?
#
loop_
_entity_poly.entity_id
_entity_poly.type
_entity_poly.pdbx_seq_one_letter_code
_entity_poly.pdbx_strand_id
1 'polypeptide(L)'
;MPKQTSLFSDSHYADFLNGLKQRIRSAQVKAALAVNRELIHLYWQIGHEVLTRQQEQGWGGKVIERLAKDLKREFPDIAGFSQTNLKYMRAFAESYSEEEISQRCVDQLPWRHNIVLFTKLKESETRFWYAQKALEHGWSRDILVMQIESNLFDRLGGAITNFERSLGCIPVLQVCLIPQPLLPK
;
A
#
# COMPACT_ATOMS: atom_id res chain seq x y z
N MET A 1 -8.21 12.40 -60.61
CA MET A 1 -7.84 12.78 -59.23
C MET A 1 -7.69 11.51 -58.41
N PRO A 2 -6.52 11.20 -57.83
CA PRO A 2 -6.41 10.02 -56.99
C PRO A 2 -7.16 10.29 -55.68
N LYS A 3 -8.12 9.42 -55.35
CA LYS A 3 -8.75 9.38 -54.03
C LYS A 3 -7.63 9.20 -53.01
N GLN A 4 -7.50 10.13 -52.06
CA GLN A 4 -6.68 9.91 -50.88
C GLN A 4 -7.23 8.67 -50.19
N THR A 5 -6.54 7.54 -50.38
CA THR A 5 -6.78 6.32 -49.64
C THR A 5 -6.59 6.66 -48.17
N SER A 6 -7.67 6.63 -47.39
CA SER A 6 -7.64 6.83 -45.94
C SER A 6 -6.55 5.94 -45.35
N LEU A 7 -5.44 6.53 -44.92
CA LEU A 7 -4.24 5.82 -44.46
C LEU A 7 -4.45 5.05 -43.14
N PHE A 8 -5.65 5.14 -42.57
CA PHE A 8 -6.13 4.29 -41.49
C PHE A 8 -7.55 3.86 -41.84
N SER A 9 -7.82 2.56 -41.94
CA SER A 9 -9.20 2.11 -41.74
C SER A 9 -9.60 2.43 -40.30
N ASP A 10 -10.89 2.67 -40.07
CA ASP A 10 -11.39 2.98 -38.71
C ASP A 10 -11.00 1.91 -37.69
N SER A 11 -10.86 0.65 -38.12
CA SER A 11 -10.36 -0.47 -37.30
C SER A 11 -8.89 -0.32 -36.90
N HIS A 12 -7.99 0.02 -37.83
CA HIS A 12 -6.57 0.19 -37.54
C HIS A 12 -6.30 1.35 -36.58
N TYR A 13 -7.07 2.44 -36.70
CA TYR A 13 -6.99 3.54 -35.74
C TYR A 13 -7.51 3.15 -34.36
N ALA A 14 -8.63 2.43 -34.28
CA ALA A 14 -9.20 1.97 -33.01
C ALA A 14 -8.24 1.03 -32.26
N ASP A 15 -7.59 0.09 -32.96
CA ASP A 15 -6.59 -0.81 -32.38
C ASP A 15 -5.36 -0.05 -31.88
N PHE A 16 -4.85 0.89 -32.67
CA PHE A 16 -3.75 1.76 -32.27
C PHE A 16 -4.10 2.56 -31.00
N LEU A 17 -5.29 3.19 -30.96
CA LEU A 17 -5.76 3.94 -29.81
C LEU A 17 -5.91 3.06 -28.56
N ASN A 18 -6.44 1.84 -28.71
CA ASN A 18 -6.54 0.88 -27.61
C ASN A 18 -5.16 0.45 -27.10
N GLY A 19 -4.21 0.22 -28.01
CA GLY A 19 -2.81 -0.06 -27.66
C GLY A 19 -2.16 1.08 -26.87
N LEU A 20 -2.39 2.33 -27.27
CA LEU A 20 -1.91 3.49 -26.51
C LEU A 20 -2.57 3.59 -25.12
N LYS A 21 -3.89 3.42 -25.03
CA LYS A 21 -4.61 3.45 -23.75
C LYS A 21 -4.08 2.38 -22.78
N GLN A 22 -3.84 1.16 -23.27
CA GLN A 22 -3.24 0.07 -22.49
C GLN A 22 -1.86 0.46 -21.95
N ARG A 23 -0.97 0.96 -22.82
CA ARG A 23 0.39 1.39 -22.42
C ARG A 23 0.37 2.51 -21.38
N ILE A 24 -0.50 3.50 -21.55
CA ILE A 24 -0.66 4.61 -20.59
C ILE A 24 -1.12 4.06 -19.23
N ARG A 25 -2.16 3.22 -19.21
CA ARG A 25 -2.65 2.61 -17.96
C ARG A 25 -1.57 1.77 -17.28
N SER A 26 -0.84 0.94 -18.03
CA SER A 26 0.26 0.15 -17.48
C SER A 26 1.38 1.02 -16.90
N ALA A 27 1.72 2.14 -17.55
CA ALA A 27 2.72 3.07 -17.05
C ALA A 27 2.27 3.75 -15.75
N GLN A 28 1.01 4.19 -15.69
CA GLN A 28 0.41 4.76 -14.48
C GLN A 28 0.40 3.76 -13.31
N VAL A 29 0.06 2.51 -13.59
CA VAL A 29 0.07 1.43 -12.57
C VAL A 29 1.47 1.25 -12.00
N LYS A 30 2.48 1.13 -12.85
CA LYS A 30 3.88 0.97 -12.43
C LYS A 30 4.37 2.14 -11.59
N ALA A 31 4.07 3.37 -12.04
CA ALA A 31 4.44 4.57 -11.30
C ALA A 31 3.79 4.61 -9.92
N ALA A 32 2.50 4.30 -9.84
CA ALA A 32 1.79 4.32 -8.56
C ALA A 32 2.28 3.23 -7.60
N LEU A 33 2.63 2.04 -8.08
CA LEU A 33 3.23 0.99 -7.24
C LEU A 33 4.60 1.40 -6.69
N ALA A 34 5.44 2.03 -7.53
CA ALA A 34 6.73 2.54 -7.10
C ALA A 34 6.58 3.63 -6.02
N VAL A 35 5.67 4.58 -6.23
CA VAL A 35 5.36 5.63 -5.25
C VAL A 35 4.79 5.04 -3.96
N ASN A 36 3.89 4.06 -4.04
CA ASN A 36 3.34 3.40 -2.86
C ASN A 36 4.43 2.74 -2.03
N ARG A 37 5.37 2.04 -2.68
CA ARG A 37 6.49 1.41 -2.01
C ARG A 37 7.31 2.40 -1.20
N GLU A 38 7.76 3.49 -1.83
CA GLU A 38 8.50 4.56 -1.15
C GLU A 38 7.70 5.16 0.01
N LEU A 39 6.39 5.36 -0.17
CA LEU A 39 5.53 5.89 0.87
C LEU A 39 5.43 4.96 2.09
N ILE A 40 5.25 3.66 1.87
CA ILE A 40 5.16 2.67 2.96
C ILE A 40 6.48 2.60 3.73
N HIS A 41 7.62 2.60 3.02
CA HIS A 41 8.94 2.63 3.65
C HIS A 41 9.17 3.92 4.46
N LEU A 42 8.83 5.08 3.90
CA LEU A 42 8.90 6.36 4.62
C LEU A 42 8.06 6.35 5.90
N TYR A 43 6.83 5.83 5.83
CA TYR A 43 5.94 5.74 6.98
C TYR A 43 6.47 4.80 8.06
N TRP A 44 7.09 3.68 7.67
CA TRP A 44 7.77 2.81 8.62
C TRP A 44 8.96 3.53 9.27
N GLN A 45 9.82 4.18 8.49
CA GLN A 45 10.99 4.91 8.98
C GLN A 45 10.60 6.00 9.99
N ILE A 46 9.57 6.80 9.69
CA ILE A 46 9.06 7.81 10.63
C ILE A 46 8.56 7.16 11.92
N GLY A 47 7.80 6.06 11.80
CA GLY A 47 7.33 5.30 12.95
C GLY A 47 8.46 4.77 13.82
N HIS A 48 9.49 4.20 13.18
CA HIS A 48 10.67 3.65 13.82
C HIS A 48 11.48 4.73 14.54
N GLU A 49 11.73 5.88 13.91
CA GLU A 49 12.42 7.01 14.54
C GLU A 49 11.65 7.52 15.76
N VAL A 50 10.31 7.61 15.67
CA VAL A 50 9.48 7.97 16.82
C VAL A 50 9.67 6.96 17.96
N LEU A 51 9.64 5.65 17.69
CA LEU A 51 9.84 4.62 18.71
C LEU A 51 11.20 4.71 19.38
N THR A 52 12.26 4.81 18.60
CA THR A 52 13.63 4.92 19.09
C THR A 52 13.78 6.11 20.03
N ARG A 53 13.26 7.28 19.66
CA ARG A 53 13.31 8.48 20.52
C ARG A 53 12.44 8.36 21.77
N GLN A 54 11.30 7.66 21.70
CA GLN A 54 10.48 7.39 22.88
C GLN A 54 11.23 6.50 23.88
N GLN A 55 11.98 5.50 23.42
CA GLN A 55 12.78 4.61 24.27
C GLN A 55 14.01 5.31 24.86
N GLU A 56 14.76 6.04 24.04
CA GLU A 56 16.02 6.70 24.46
C GLU A 56 15.79 7.92 25.37
N GLN A 57 14.76 8.72 25.07
CA GLN A 57 14.60 10.06 25.65
C GLN A 57 13.31 10.20 26.47
N GLY A 58 12.53 9.12 26.64
CA GLY A 58 11.29 9.13 27.41
C GLY A 58 10.21 10.02 26.82
N TRP A 59 10.22 10.24 25.50
CA TRP A 59 9.28 11.13 24.83
C TRP A 59 7.81 10.68 25.03
N GLY A 60 7.03 11.49 25.74
CA GLY A 60 5.60 11.25 25.97
C GLY A 60 4.71 11.60 24.77
N GLY A 61 3.40 11.34 24.91
CA GLY A 61 2.41 11.51 23.82
C GLY A 61 2.31 12.92 23.22
N LYS A 62 2.80 13.96 23.91
CA LYS A 62 2.84 15.35 23.41
C LYS A 62 3.81 15.54 22.23
N VAL A 63 4.82 14.67 22.09
CA VAL A 63 5.78 14.77 20.99
C VAL A 63 5.13 14.53 19.65
N ILE A 64 4.25 13.53 19.54
CA ILE A 64 3.55 13.23 18.29
C ILE A 64 2.65 14.40 17.87
N GLU A 65 2.05 15.11 18.84
CA GLU A 65 1.26 16.31 18.55
C GLU A 65 2.13 17.44 17.99
N ARG A 66 3.28 17.70 18.62
CA ARG A 66 4.21 18.73 18.17
C ARG A 66 4.76 18.39 16.78
N LEU A 67 5.21 17.15 16.58
CA LEU A 67 5.73 16.67 15.30
C LEU A 67 4.69 16.81 14.18
N ALA A 68 3.43 16.43 14.43
CA ALA A 68 2.36 16.60 13.45
C ALA A 68 2.15 18.08 13.06
N LYS A 69 2.18 18.99 14.04
CA LYS A 69 2.05 20.43 13.80
C LYS A 69 3.23 20.97 12.98
N ASP A 70 4.45 20.59 13.34
CA ASP A 70 5.67 21.04 12.68
C ASP A 70 5.75 20.50 11.24
N LEU A 71 5.49 19.21 11.02
CA LEU A 71 5.46 18.60 9.68
C LEU A 71 4.37 19.18 8.80
N LYS A 72 3.17 19.43 9.33
CA LYS A 72 2.09 20.05 8.55
C LYS A 72 2.39 21.50 8.18
N ARG A 73 3.13 22.22 9.03
CA ARG A 73 3.59 23.58 8.72
C ARG A 73 4.62 23.58 7.59
N GLU A 74 5.55 22.63 7.62
CA GLU A 74 6.61 22.51 6.61
C GLU A 74 6.07 21.97 5.27
N PHE A 75 5.13 21.03 5.33
CA PHE A 75 4.57 20.35 4.16
C PHE A 75 3.03 20.51 4.09
N PRO A 76 2.52 21.75 3.88
CA PRO A 76 1.09 22.02 3.94
C PRO A 76 0.27 21.31 2.85
N ASP A 77 0.87 21.09 1.68
CA ASP A 77 0.22 20.47 0.52
C ASP A 77 0.30 18.93 0.53
N ILE A 78 1.09 18.35 1.45
CA ILE A 78 1.29 16.91 1.54
C ILE A 78 0.34 16.34 2.61
N ALA A 79 -0.60 15.52 2.16
CA ALA A 79 -1.44 14.75 3.07
C ALA A 79 -0.63 13.61 3.74
N GLY A 80 -1.01 13.21 4.95
CA GLY A 80 -0.41 12.06 5.64
C GLY A 80 0.32 12.38 6.95
N PHE A 81 0.52 13.65 7.30
CA PHE A 81 1.22 14.03 8.54
C PHE A 81 0.27 14.50 9.65
N SER A 82 -0.95 13.97 9.71
CA SER A 82 -1.85 14.23 10.84
C SER A 82 -1.37 13.50 12.10
N GLN A 83 -1.75 14.01 13.28
CA GLN A 83 -1.40 13.37 14.55
C GLN A 83 -1.85 11.90 14.60
N THR A 84 -3.05 11.61 14.10
CA THR A 84 -3.57 10.24 14.02
C THR A 84 -2.71 9.39 13.09
N ASN A 85 -2.29 9.92 11.94
CA ASN A 85 -1.48 9.15 11.00
C ASN A 85 -0.07 8.88 11.54
N LEU A 86 0.54 9.81 12.27
CA LEU A 86 1.82 9.56 12.95
C LEU A 86 1.70 8.47 14.03
N LYS A 87 0.58 8.39 14.74
CA LYS A 87 0.32 7.26 15.66
C LYS A 87 0.22 5.93 14.89
N TYR A 88 -0.38 5.93 13.70
CA TYR A 88 -0.41 4.76 12.83
C TYR A 88 0.96 4.39 12.28
N MET A 89 1.79 5.36 11.88
CA MET A 89 3.18 5.11 11.48
C MET A 89 3.97 4.44 12.61
N ARG A 90 3.83 4.95 13.83
CA ARG A 90 4.45 4.32 15.00
C ARG A 90 3.97 2.89 15.21
N ALA A 91 2.66 2.67 15.24
CA ALA A 91 2.08 1.33 15.38
C ALA A 91 2.48 0.38 14.24
N PHE A 92 2.66 0.91 13.03
CA PHE A 92 3.15 0.16 11.87
C PHE A 92 4.59 -0.30 12.09
N ALA A 93 5.48 0.58 12.55
CA ALA A 93 6.85 0.22 12.91
C ALA A 93 6.94 -0.73 14.12
N GLU A 94 5.98 -0.67 15.05
CA GLU A 94 5.86 -1.66 16.13
C GLU A 94 5.42 -3.04 15.60
N SER A 95 4.72 -3.11 14.47
CA SER A 95 4.04 -4.32 13.97
C SER A 95 4.82 -5.12 12.93
N TYR A 96 5.84 -4.52 12.32
CA TYR A 96 6.62 -5.08 11.22
C TYR A 96 8.09 -4.69 11.32
N SER A 97 9.00 -5.62 11.00
CA SER A 97 10.40 -5.28 10.70
C SER A 97 10.55 -4.68 9.30
N GLU A 98 11.67 -4.00 9.04
CA GLU A 98 11.96 -3.43 7.72
C GLU A 98 12.03 -4.51 6.63
N GLU A 99 12.63 -5.65 6.97
CA GLU A 99 12.79 -6.78 6.06
C GLU A 99 11.44 -7.41 5.70
N GLU A 100 10.55 -7.55 6.69
CA GLU A 100 9.20 -8.11 6.51
C GLU A 100 8.36 -7.28 5.55
N ILE A 101 8.52 -5.95 5.55
CA ILE A 101 7.74 -5.05 4.68
C ILE A 101 7.92 -5.41 3.21
N SER A 102 9.17 -5.60 2.78
CA SER A 102 9.49 -5.95 1.39
C SER A 102 9.25 -7.44 1.11
N GLN A 103 9.64 -8.32 2.04
CA GLN A 103 9.57 -9.77 1.82
C GLN A 103 8.13 -10.30 1.80
N ARG A 104 7.22 -9.68 2.55
CA ARG A 104 5.82 -10.11 2.71
C ARG A 104 4.82 -9.20 1.99
N CYS A 105 5.29 -8.45 0.98
CA CYS A 105 4.47 -7.60 0.10
C CYS A 105 3.68 -6.48 0.80
N VAL A 106 4.04 -6.09 2.03
CA VAL A 106 3.33 -5.05 2.77
C VAL A 106 3.46 -3.70 2.04
N ASP A 107 4.58 -3.46 1.37
CA ASP A 107 4.84 -2.28 0.55
C ASP A 107 4.10 -2.24 -0.79
N GLN A 108 3.41 -3.32 -1.17
CA GLN A 108 2.54 -3.36 -2.35
C GLN A 108 1.09 -3.04 -2.03
N LEU A 109 0.72 -3.08 -0.75
CA LEU A 109 -0.61 -2.71 -0.29
C LEU A 109 -0.73 -1.20 -0.10
N PRO A 110 -1.89 -0.61 -0.42
CA PRO A 110 -2.17 0.78 -0.06
C PRO A 110 -2.10 0.97 1.47
N TRP A 111 -1.64 2.15 1.91
CA TRP A 111 -1.49 2.46 3.33
C TRP A 111 -2.73 2.16 4.20
N ARG A 112 -3.94 2.38 3.68
CA ARG A 112 -5.17 2.10 4.43
C ARG A 112 -5.43 0.62 4.66
N HIS A 113 -4.97 -0.26 3.76
CA HIS A 113 -5.03 -1.71 3.97
C HIS A 113 -4.08 -2.10 5.09
N ASN A 114 -2.86 -1.56 5.09
CA ASN A 114 -1.89 -1.79 6.15
C ASN A 114 -2.45 -1.37 7.51
N ILE A 115 -3.07 -0.18 7.63
CA ILE A 115 -3.77 0.24 8.85
C ILE A 115 -4.77 -0.82 9.32
N VAL A 116 -5.62 -1.33 8.43
CA VAL A 116 -6.61 -2.36 8.81
C VAL A 116 -5.92 -3.62 9.35
N LEU A 117 -4.85 -4.08 8.69
CA LEU A 117 -4.13 -5.29 9.09
C LEU A 117 -3.53 -5.15 10.50
N PHE A 118 -2.71 -4.14 10.76
CA PHE A 118 -2.04 -4.02 12.06
C PHE A 118 -2.94 -3.51 13.19
N THR A 119 -4.09 -2.90 12.89
CA THR A 119 -5.04 -2.48 13.94
C THR A 119 -6.05 -3.56 14.30
N LYS A 120 -6.46 -4.43 13.35
CA LYS A 120 -7.44 -5.48 13.62
C LYS A 120 -6.82 -6.83 13.99
N LEU A 121 -5.58 -7.11 13.59
CA LEU A 121 -4.96 -8.43 13.75
C LEU A 121 -3.70 -8.34 14.62
N LYS A 122 -3.66 -9.15 15.67
CA LYS A 122 -2.54 -9.19 16.62
C LYS A 122 -1.38 -10.06 16.14
N GLU A 123 -1.70 -11.22 15.57
CA GLU A 123 -0.70 -12.19 15.10
C GLU A 123 -0.12 -11.78 13.74
N SER A 124 1.21 -11.82 13.63
CA SER A 124 1.95 -11.43 12.42
C SER A 124 1.60 -12.33 11.23
N GLU A 125 1.56 -13.65 11.43
CA GLU A 125 1.25 -14.61 10.36
C GLU A 125 -0.15 -14.40 9.79
N THR A 126 -1.15 -14.12 10.64
CA THR A 126 -2.49 -13.79 10.16
C THR A 126 -2.49 -12.50 9.35
N ARG A 127 -1.73 -11.46 9.78
CA ARG A 127 -1.58 -10.22 9.00
C ARG A 127 -1.02 -10.49 7.61
N PHE A 128 0.08 -11.24 7.52
CA PHE A 128 0.72 -11.55 6.24
C PHE A 128 -0.17 -12.40 5.34
N TRP A 129 -0.90 -13.35 5.90
CA TRP A 129 -1.84 -14.16 5.12
C TRP A 129 -2.95 -13.30 4.48
N TYR A 130 -3.56 -12.40 5.26
CA TYR A 130 -4.58 -11.48 4.71
C TYR A 130 -3.97 -10.47 3.72
N ALA A 131 -2.74 -10.01 3.96
CA ALA A 131 -2.04 -9.13 3.03
C ALA A 131 -1.84 -9.79 1.67
N GLN A 132 -1.35 -11.03 1.67
CA GLN A 132 -1.16 -11.83 0.46
C GLN A 132 -2.50 -12.06 -0.25
N LYS A 133 -3.56 -12.46 0.48
CA LYS A 133 -4.88 -12.68 -0.13
C LYS A 133 -5.50 -11.41 -0.71
N ALA A 134 -5.28 -10.26 -0.06
CA ALA A 134 -5.74 -8.99 -0.57
C ALA A 134 -5.05 -8.64 -1.91
N LEU A 135 -3.76 -8.96 -2.06
CA LEU A 135 -3.02 -8.80 -3.30
C LEU A 135 -3.47 -9.79 -4.38
N GLU A 136 -3.55 -11.08 -4.05
CA GLU A 136 -3.95 -12.15 -4.98
C GLU A 136 -5.34 -11.92 -5.59
N HIS A 137 -6.28 -11.43 -4.79
CA HIS A 137 -7.67 -11.26 -5.19
C HIS A 137 -8.05 -9.80 -5.47
N GLY A 138 -7.11 -8.86 -5.38
CA GLY A 138 -7.36 -7.42 -5.59
C GLY A 138 -8.42 -6.85 -4.64
N TRP A 139 -8.42 -7.26 -3.37
CA TRP A 139 -9.44 -6.81 -2.43
C TRP A 139 -9.37 -5.30 -2.19
N SER A 140 -10.52 -4.65 -2.28
CA SER A 140 -10.67 -3.30 -1.73
C SER A 140 -10.51 -3.34 -0.21
N ARG A 141 -10.25 -2.18 0.40
CA ARG A 141 -10.13 -2.08 1.87
C ARG A 141 -11.38 -2.59 2.59
N ASP A 142 -12.57 -2.34 2.04
CA ASP A 142 -13.82 -2.77 2.66
C ASP A 142 -14.04 -4.29 2.51
N ILE A 143 -13.62 -4.87 1.38
CA ILE A 143 -13.61 -6.33 1.22
C ILE A 143 -12.60 -6.97 2.19
N LEU A 144 -11.40 -6.41 2.34
CA LEU A 144 -10.43 -6.89 3.34
C LEU A 144 -11.03 -6.90 4.76
N VAL A 145 -11.70 -5.82 5.15
CA VAL A 145 -12.39 -5.74 6.45
C VAL A 145 -13.46 -6.83 6.57
N MET A 146 -14.31 -7.01 5.55
CA MET A 146 -15.33 -8.05 5.52
C MET A 146 -14.72 -9.46 5.67
N GLN A 147 -13.61 -9.74 4.99
CA GLN A 147 -12.96 -11.05 5.07
C GLN A 147 -12.37 -11.31 6.46
N ILE A 148 -11.76 -10.29 7.08
CA ILE A 148 -11.27 -10.36 8.46
C ILE A 148 -12.44 -10.64 9.41
N GLU A 149 -13.54 -9.90 9.29
CA GLU A 149 -14.71 -10.05 10.18
C GLU A 149 -15.42 -11.39 10.00
N SER A 150 -15.30 -12.00 8.82
CA SER A 150 -15.79 -13.36 8.56
C SER A 150 -14.86 -14.47 9.08
N ASN A 151 -13.72 -14.12 9.70
CA ASN A 151 -12.66 -15.05 10.12
C ASN A 151 -12.27 -16.03 8.99
N LEU A 152 -12.07 -15.51 7.78
CA LEU A 152 -11.77 -16.34 6.60
C LEU A 152 -10.54 -17.23 6.83
N PHE A 153 -9.51 -16.71 7.50
CA PHE A 153 -8.30 -17.46 7.86
C PHE A 153 -8.62 -18.76 8.61
N ASP A 154 -9.45 -18.66 9.66
CA ASP A 154 -9.82 -19.83 10.48
C ASP A 154 -10.72 -20.80 9.70
N ARG A 155 -11.66 -20.25 8.91
CA ARG A 155 -12.60 -21.05 8.09
C ARG A 155 -11.91 -21.90 7.03
N LEU A 156 -10.78 -21.43 6.48
CA LEU A 156 -9.98 -22.19 5.53
C LEU A 156 -9.04 -23.20 6.20
N GLY A 157 -9.20 -23.42 7.51
CA GLY A 157 -8.45 -24.40 8.28
C GLY A 157 -7.10 -23.84 8.70
N GLY A 158 -7.07 -23.00 9.73
CA GLY A 158 -5.91 -22.31 10.33
C GLY A 158 -4.74 -23.19 10.82
N ALA A 159 -4.59 -24.40 10.28
CA ALA A 159 -3.42 -25.26 10.41
C ALA A 159 -2.78 -25.48 9.04
N ILE A 160 -2.05 -24.47 8.54
CA ILE A 160 -0.85 -24.75 7.75
C ILE A 160 0.32 -24.46 8.67
N THR A 161 0.56 -25.37 9.61
CA THR A 161 1.88 -25.63 10.16
C THR A 161 2.74 -26.12 9.00
N ASN A 162 3.24 -25.18 8.18
CA ASN A 162 4.29 -25.30 7.16
C ASN A 162 4.28 -24.05 6.28
N PHE A 163 4.36 -22.85 6.88
CA PHE A 163 4.86 -21.67 6.17
C PHE A 163 6.39 -21.76 6.04
N GLU A 164 6.90 -22.95 5.71
CA GLU A 164 8.28 -23.12 5.34
C GLU A 164 8.48 -22.42 4.01
N ARG A 165 9.11 -21.25 4.09
CA ARG A 165 10.15 -20.79 3.18
C ARG A 165 9.71 -20.77 1.70
N SER A 166 9.51 -19.55 1.19
CA SER A 166 9.36 -19.18 -0.23
C SER A 166 7.93 -19.05 -0.74
N LEU A 167 7.26 -17.97 -0.32
CA LEU A 167 6.43 -17.22 -1.26
C LEU A 167 7.02 -15.83 -1.36
N GLY A 168 8.02 -15.70 -2.23
CA GLY A 168 8.43 -14.39 -2.72
C GLY A 168 7.22 -13.68 -3.32
N CYS A 169 7.19 -12.36 -3.21
CA CYS A 169 6.03 -11.60 -3.63
C CYS A 169 5.68 -11.85 -5.10
N ILE A 170 4.49 -12.40 -5.37
CA ILE A 170 3.99 -12.58 -6.73
C ILE A 170 3.63 -11.18 -7.26
N PRO A 171 4.21 -10.72 -8.38
CA PRO A 171 3.85 -9.43 -8.94
C PRO A 171 2.39 -9.47 -9.40
N VAL A 172 1.52 -8.72 -8.72
CA VAL A 172 0.13 -8.56 -9.15
C VAL A 172 0.11 -7.66 -10.39
N LEU A 173 -0.09 -8.28 -11.56
CA LEU A 173 -0.73 -7.59 -12.68
C LEU A 173 -2.23 -7.67 -12.43
N GLN A 174 -2.82 -6.50 -12.15
CA GLN A 174 -4.26 -6.19 -12.13
C GLN A 174 -4.93 -6.19 -10.74
N VAL A 175 -5.21 -4.99 -10.20
CA VAL A 175 -6.57 -4.44 -9.88
C VAL A 175 -6.48 -3.22 -8.94
N CYS A 176 -7.30 -2.20 -9.23
CA CYS A 176 -7.69 -1.03 -8.44
C CYS A 176 -6.59 -0.18 -7.76
N LEU A 177 -5.94 0.66 -8.56
CA LEU A 177 -5.32 1.88 -8.06
C LEU A 177 -6.36 3.01 -8.00
N ILE A 178 -6.80 3.33 -6.79
CA ILE A 178 -7.28 4.68 -6.49
C ILE A 178 -6.02 5.55 -6.45
N PRO A 179 -5.90 6.62 -7.24
CA PRO A 179 -4.79 7.55 -7.07
C PRO A 179 -4.97 8.24 -5.72
N GLN A 180 -4.13 7.90 -4.73
CA GLN A 180 -3.86 8.84 -3.65
C GLN A 180 -3.07 10.01 -4.27
N PRO A 181 -3.53 11.26 -4.11
CA PRO A 181 -2.77 12.40 -4.59
C PRO A 181 -1.60 12.61 -3.62
N LEU A 182 -0.45 12.08 -3.99
CA LEU A 182 0.85 12.50 -3.44
C LEU A 182 1.72 13.05 -4.54
N LEU A 183 1.17 14.02 -5.29
CA LEU A 183 1.96 14.98 -6.04
C LEU A 183 1.28 16.35 -5.90
N PRO A 184 2.02 17.41 -5.53
CA PRO A 184 1.52 18.77 -5.60
C PRO A 184 1.18 19.12 -7.06
N LYS A 185 0.12 19.93 -7.24
CA LYS A 185 -0.33 20.42 -8.54
C LYS A 185 0.72 21.33 -9.20
#